data_AF-A0A447N0F2-F1
#
_entry.id   AF-A0A447N0F2-F1
#
_cell.length_a   1.000
_cell.length_b   1.000
_cell.length_c   1.000
_cell.angle_alpha   90.00
_cell.angle_beta   90.00
_cell.angle_gamma   90.00
#
_symmetry.space_group_name_H-M   'P 1'
#
loop_
_entity.id
_entity.type
_entity.pdbx_description
1 polymer ?
#
loop_
_entity_poly.entity_id
_entity_poly.type
_entity_poly.pdbx_seq_one_letter_code
_entity_poly.pdbx_strand_id
1 'polypeptide(L)'
;MSVIAQAGAKGRQLHKFGGSSLADVKCYLRVAGIMAEYSQPDDMMVVSAAGSTTNQLISWLKLSQTDRLSAHQVLQTLRPLPVRSD
;
A
#
# COMPACT_ATOMS: atom_id res chain seq x y z
N MET A 1 -7.78 -32.71 8.12
CA MET A 1 -7.71 -32.48 6.67
C MET A 1 -6.71 -31.35 6.41
N SER A 2 -5.43 -31.68 6.33
CA SER A 2 -4.37 -30.71 5.97
C SER A 2 -4.07 -30.90 4.50
N VAL A 3 -4.32 -29.88 3.69
CA VAL A 3 -3.97 -29.89 2.27
C VAL A 3 -2.48 -29.60 2.16
N ILE A 4 -1.68 -30.65 1.97
CA ILE A 4 -0.29 -30.53 1.55
C ILE A 4 -0.33 -30.28 0.04
N ALA A 5 -0.12 -29.03 -0.39
CA ALA A 5 0.05 -28.72 -1.80
C ALA A 5 1.41 -29.26 -2.28
N GLN A 6 1.33 -29.99 -3.38
CA GLN A 6 2.36 -30.83 -3.98
C GLN A 6 3.55 -30.01 -4.51
N ALA A 7 4.76 -30.42 -4.14
CA ALA A 7 6.02 -29.92 -4.69
C ALA A 7 6.18 -30.36 -6.16
N GLY A 8 6.45 -29.42 -7.07
CA GLY A 8 6.73 -29.75 -8.48
C GLY A 8 6.84 -28.56 -9.45
N ALA A 9 6.22 -27.41 -9.15
CA ALA A 9 6.53 -26.14 -9.80
C ALA A 9 7.23 -25.24 -8.76
N LYS A 10 8.23 -24.44 -9.14
CA LYS A 10 8.71 -23.34 -8.29
C LYS A 10 7.48 -22.48 -7.99
N GLY A 11 6.90 -22.65 -6.80
CA GLY A 11 5.63 -22.06 -6.45
C GLY A 11 5.77 -20.55 -6.48
N ARG A 12 4.96 -19.92 -7.33
CA ARG A 12 4.87 -18.46 -7.45
C ARG A 12 4.60 -17.85 -6.08
N GLN A 13 5.47 -16.97 -5.60
CA GLN A 13 5.33 -16.38 -4.27
C GLN A 13 4.39 -15.17 -4.31
N LEU A 14 3.75 -14.90 -3.17
CA LEU A 14 2.90 -13.74 -2.96
C LEU A 14 3.48 -12.90 -1.82
N HIS A 15 3.91 -11.69 -2.14
CA HIS A 15 4.50 -10.73 -1.20
C HIS A 15 3.46 -9.70 -0.80
N LYS A 16 3.08 -9.64 0.48
CA LYS A 16 2.09 -8.68 0.97
C LYS A 16 2.75 -7.58 1.80
N PHE A 17 2.48 -6.33 1.44
CA PHE A 17 2.91 -5.14 2.19
C PHE A 17 1.70 -4.36 2.72
N GLY A 18 1.72 -4.04 4.02
CA GLY A 18 0.69 -3.20 4.64
C GLY A 18 0.92 -1.72 4.39
N GLY A 19 -0.02 -0.87 4.82
CA GLY A 19 0.09 0.57 4.62
C GLY A 19 1.31 1.20 5.31
N SER A 20 1.69 0.71 6.50
CA SER A 20 2.90 1.18 7.21
C SER A 20 4.20 0.91 6.44
N SER A 21 4.26 -0.21 5.71
CA SER A 21 5.37 -0.56 4.82
C SER A 21 5.48 0.38 3.61
N LEU A 22 4.49 1.24 3.39
CA LEU A 22 4.39 2.18 2.28
C LEU A 22 4.08 3.60 2.77
N ALA A 23 4.38 3.90 4.04
CA ALA A 23 3.97 5.16 4.67
C ALA A 23 4.77 6.39 4.23
N ASP A 24 6.03 6.19 3.81
CA ASP A 24 6.94 7.25 3.38
C ASP A 24 7.99 6.71 2.40
N VAL A 25 8.81 7.61 1.85
CA VAL A 25 9.86 7.29 0.87
C VAL A 25 10.82 6.21 1.37
N LYS A 26 11.23 6.24 2.66
CA LYS A 26 12.17 5.26 3.22
C LYS A 26 11.52 3.88 3.31
N CYS A 27 10.23 3.84 3.62
CA CYS A 27 9.45 2.60 3.62
C CYS A 27 9.35 2.00 2.20
N TYR A 28 9.07 2.80 1.17
CA TYR A 28 9.07 2.35 -0.23
C TYR A 28 10.42 1.78 -0.67
N LEU A 29 11.52 2.49 -0.39
CA LEU A 29 12.86 2.01 -0.74
C LEU A 29 13.19 0.67 -0.07
N ARG A 30 12.72 0.46 1.16
CA ARG A 30 12.88 -0.81 1.87
C ARG A 30 12.10 -1.95 1.21
N VAL A 31 10.85 -1.71 0.83
CA VAL A 31 10.03 -2.69 0.08
C VAL A 31 10.69 -3.02 -1.27
N ALA A 32 11.19 -2.01 -1.98
CA ALA A 32 11.93 -2.21 -3.22
C ALA A 32 13.17 -3.08 -3.02
N GLY A 33 13.95 -2.85 -1.94
CA GLY A 33 15.08 -3.71 -1.57
C GLY A 33 14.67 -5.15 -1.29
N ILE A 34 13.60 -5.37 -0.53
CA ILE A 34 13.07 -6.72 -0.26
C ILE A 34 12.68 -7.42 -1.56
N MET A 35 12.07 -6.71 -2.52
CA MET A 35 11.72 -7.33 -3.80
C MET A 35 12.94 -7.61 -4.67
N ALA A 36 13.89 -6.68 -4.74
CA ALA A 36 15.12 -6.88 -5.49
C ALA A 36 15.91 -8.12 -5.01
N GLU A 37 15.87 -8.40 -3.71
CA GLU A 37 16.64 -9.50 -3.11
C GLU A 37 15.87 -10.83 -3.06
N TYR A 38 14.56 -10.80 -2.86
CA TYR A 38 13.77 -12.00 -2.51
C TYR A 38 12.64 -12.35 -3.49
N SER A 39 12.39 -11.58 -4.55
CA SER A 39 11.36 -11.92 -5.54
C SER A 39 11.92 -12.61 -6.78
N GLN A 40 11.05 -13.33 -7.48
CA GLN A 40 11.27 -13.87 -8.83
C GLN A 40 10.33 -13.18 -9.84
N PRO A 41 10.62 -13.20 -11.15
CA PRO A 41 9.82 -12.49 -12.16
C PRO A 41 8.32 -12.82 -12.19
N ASP A 42 7.93 -14.03 -11.78
CA ASP A 42 6.51 -14.44 -11.74
C ASP A 42 5.83 -14.13 -10.40
N ASP A 43 6.57 -13.70 -9.38
CA ASP A 43 5.99 -13.43 -8.06
C ASP A 43 5.01 -12.25 -8.11
N MET A 44 3.98 -12.32 -7.26
CA MET A 44 3.00 -11.25 -7.13
C MET A 44 3.26 -10.41 -5.89
N MET A 45 3.03 -9.11 -6.01
CA MET A 45 2.95 -8.19 -4.87
C MET A 45 1.50 -7.75 -4.65
N VAL A 46 1.05 -7.79 -3.39
CA VAL A 46 -0.22 -7.20 -2.95
C VAL A 46 0.08 -6.10 -1.94
N VAL A 47 -0.42 -4.90 -2.21
CA VAL A 47 -0.20 -3.73 -1.37
C VAL A 47 -1.50 -3.19 -0.81
N SER A 48 -1.43 -2.64 0.41
CA SER A 48 -2.47 -1.74 0.92
C SER A 48 -2.23 -0.30 0.42
N ALA A 49 -3.20 0.59 0.62
CA ALA A 49 -2.97 2.02 0.44
C ALA A 49 -1.86 2.52 1.40
N ALA A 50 -1.10 3.52 0.97
CA ALA A 50 0.02 4.08 1.72
C ALA A 50 -0.42 4.62 3.11
N GLY A 51 0.35 4.31 4.15
CA GLY A 51 0.16 4.82 5.51
C GLY A 51 -1.28 4.66 6.01
N SER A 52 -1.93 5.79 6.29
CA SER A 52 -3.30 5.88 6.81
C SER A 52 -4.32 6.35 5.75
N THR A 53 -3.97 6.32 4.47
CA THR A 53 -4.80 6.87 3.38
C THR A 53 -6.23 6.32 3.37
N THR A 54 -6.43 5.03 3.61
CA THR A 54 -7.78 4.44 3.67
C THR A 54 -8.62 5.07 4.80
N ASN A 55 -8.03 5.25 5.99
CA ASN A 55 -8.74 5.87 7.12
C ASN A 55 -9.05 7.34 6.84
N GLN A 56 -8.13 8.06 6.21
CA GLN A 56 -8.32 9.45 5.80
C GLN A 56 -9.45 9.57 4.75
N LEU A 57 -9.52 8.68 3.76
CA LEU A 57 -10.61 8.65 2.78
C LEU A 57 -11.97 8.33 3.43
N ILE A 58 -12.01 7.39 4.37
CA ILE A 58 -13.23 7.08 5.14
C ILE A 58 -13.67 8.30 5.96
N SER A 59 -12.72 8.97 6.63
CA SER A 59 -12.98 10.19 7.40
C SER A 59 -13.52 11.30 6.51
N TRP A 60 -12.86 11.53 5.36
CA TRP A 60 -13.29 12.50 4.36
C TRP A 60 -14.71 12.23 3.86
N LEU A 61 -15.03 10.98 3.51
CA LEU A 61 -16.36 10.62 3.02
C LEU A 61 -17.44 10.93 4.07
N LYS A 62 -17.20 10.57 5.33
CA LYS A 62 -18.12 10.87 6.45
C LYS A 62 -18.32 12.37 6.62
N LEU A 63 -17.24 13.15 6.62
CA LEU A 63 -17.31 14.60 6.78
C LEU A 63 -17.94 15.28 5.57
N SER A 64 -17.74 14.76 4.35
CA SER A 64 -18.29 15.38 3.13
C SER A 64 -19.82 15.48 3.13
N GLN A 65 -20.48 14.62 3.91
CA GLN A 65 -21.94 14.54 4.04
C GLN A 65 -22.49 15.49 5.12
N THR A 66 -21.67 15.90 6.10
CA THR A 66 -22.12 16.66 7.27
C THR A 66 -21.40 18.00 7.45
N ASP A 67 -20.11 18.05 7.16
CA ASP A 67 -19.22 19.21 7.32
C ASP A 67 -18.23 19.31 6.16
N ARG A 68 -18.59 20.12 5.17
CA ARG A 68 -17.79 20.36 3.97
C ARG A 68 -16.44 21.04 4.27
N LEU A 69 -16.35 21.85 5.32
CA LEU A 69 -15.10 22.55 5.66
C LEU A 69 -14.09 21.57 6.23
N SER A 70 -14.49 20.75 7.20
CA SER A 70 -13.64 19.70 7.76
C SER A 70 -13.28 18.64 6.71
N ALA A 71 -14.21 18.29 5.82
CA ALA A 71 -13.90 17.42 4.68
C ALA A 71 -12.81 18.03 3.79
N HIS A 72 -12.87 19.33 3.51
CA HIS A 72 -11.83 19.97 2.71
C HIS A 72 -10.44 19.89 3.38
N GLN A 73 -10.35 20.02 4.69
CA GLN A 73 -9.08 19.87 5.42
C GLN A 73 -8.49 18.47 5.25
N VAL A 74 -9.30 17.42 5.39
CA VAL A 74 -8.86 16.03 5.17
C VAL A 74 -8.46 15.80 3.70
N LEU A 75 -9.14 16.42 2.74
CA LEU A 75 -8.76 16.32 1.33
C LEU A 75 -7.39 16.96 1.05
N GLN A 76 -7.02 18.03 1.76
CA GLN A 76 -5.70 18.66 1.61
C GLN A 76 -4.58 17.75 2.12
N THR A 77 -4.80 16.98 3.19
CA THR A 77 -3.80 16.03 3.70
C THR A 77 -3.64 14.79 2.83
N LEU A 78 -4.68 14.45 2.05
CA LEU A 78 -4.68 13.34 1.09
C LEU A 78 -3.97 13.66 -0.23
N ARG A 79 -3.78 14.93 -0.57
CA ARG A 79 -3.08 15.30 -1.82
C ARG A 79 -1.59 14.99 -1.68
N PRO A 80 -1.03 14.11 -2.52
CA PRO A 80 0.41 13.96 -2.60
C PRO A 80 1.04 15.30 -3.02
N LEU A 81 2.18 15.66 -2.43
CA LEU A 81 3.04 16.71 -2.98
C LEU A 81 3.40 16.34 -4.43
N PRO A 82 3.53 17.32 -5.34
CA PRO A 82 3.90 17.05 -6.72
C PRO A 82 5.19 16.23 -6.73
N VAL A 83 5.11 15.04 -7.33
CA VAL A 83 6.28 14.20 -7.60
C VAL A 83 7.13 15.01 -8.56
N ARG A 84 8.24 15.58 -8.06
CA ARG A 84 9.29 16.08 -8.95
C ARG A 84 9.83 14.85 -9.67
N SER A 85 9.52 14.76 -10.95
CA SER A 85 10.24 13.93 -11.90
C SER A 85 11.62 14.56 -12.07
N ASP A 86 12.57 14.15 -11.23
CA ASP A 86 13.99 14.31 -11.54
C ASP A 86 14.39 13.23 -12.58
#